data_AF-A7NPU5-F1
#
_entry.id   AF-A7NPU5-F1
#
_cell.length_a   1.000
_cell.length_b   1.000
_cell.length_c   1.000
_cell.angle_alpha   90.00
_cell.angle_beta   90.00
_cell.angle_gamma   90.00
#
_symmetry.space_group_name_H-M   'P 1'
#
loop_
_entity.id
_entity.type
_entity.pdbx_description
1 polymer ?
#
loop_
_entity_poly.entity_id
_entity_poly.type
_entity_poly.pdbx_seq_one_letter_code
_entity_poly.pdbx_strand_id
1 'polypeptide(L)'
;MIRLLHWLFDFILRTPIIFWSCVIANLIGAVWGAAVWYGPMLAASPLWAWLFIPDCPLAAFLGTIALFGMRAGRRWSFFYALTAFACIHYGIWTLAFWLRQWTGAGVIDPFEVVLFVTHIGLLCEGILFATRLGEVTVLQRVAVVGWFVLAFGVDYGLGYHPPLASHVTFDFIMWLTVALTGGLSIALLALPRRAAQPVRLSTAA
;
A
#
# COMPACT_ATOMS: atom_id res chain seq x y z
N MET A 1 -12.47 16.47 9.34
CA MET A 1 -11.86 15.15 9.06
C MET A 1 -10.34 15.21 8.87
N ILE A 2 -9.77 15.97 7.92
CA ILE A 2 -8.30 15.99 7.67
C ILE A 2 -7.46 16.38 8.91
N ARG A 3 -7.91 17.35 9.72
CA ARG A 3 -7.20 17.75 10.95
C ARG A 3 -7.05 16.59 11.96
N LEU A 4 -8.06 15.72 12.06
CA LEU A 4 -8.04 14.55 12.94
C LEU A 4 -7.00 13.54 12.47
N LEU A 5 -6.94 13.27 11.15
CA LEU A 5 -5.95 12.34 10.59
C LEU A 5 -4.51 12.85 10.80
N HIS A 6 -4.28 14.16 10.63
CA HIS A 6 -2.97 14.73 10.91
C HIS A 6 -2.57 14.58 12.38
N TRP A 7 -3.50 14.89 13.30
CA TRP A 7 -3.28 14.74 14.74
C TRP A 7 -3.02 13.28 15.12
N LEU A 8 -3.82 12.34 14.60
CA LEU A 8 -3.66 10.91 14.84
C LEU A 8 -2.29 10.44 14.35
N PHE A 9 -1.87 10.88 13.17
CA PHE A 9 -0.58 10.45 12.64
C PHE A 9 0.58 11.06 13.42
N ASP A 10 0.50 12.34 13.82
CA ASP A 10 1.51 12.95 14.70
C ASP A 10 1.56 12.25 16.06
N PHE A 11 0.41 11.83 16.60
CA PHE A 11 0.33 11.05 17.84
C PHE A 11 1.03 9.69 17.70
N ILE A 12 0.79 8.96 16.61
CA ILE A 12 1.48 7.69 16.30
C ILE A 12 3.00 7.91 16.21
N LEU A 13 3.44 8.89 15.42
CA LEU A 13 4.87 9.14 15.19
C LEU A 13 5.62 9.60 16.44
N ARG A 14 4.95 10.32 17.34
CA ARG A 14 5.55 10.88 18.57
C ARG A 14 5.48 9.93 19.76
N THR A 15 4.54 9.00 19.79
CA THR A 15 4.36 8.06 20.90
C THR A 15 5.21 6.80 20.65
N PRO A 16 6.34 6.59 21.35
CA PRO A 16 7.31 5.56 21.00
C PRO A 16 6.72 4.15 20.95
N ILE A 17 5.85 3.81 21.91
CA ILE A 17 5.26 2.48 21.97
C ILE A 17 4.34 2.20 20.77
N ILE A 18 3.52 3.17 20.37
CA ILE A 18 2.62 3.02 19.22
C ILE A 18 3.43 2.96 17.93
N PHE A 19 4.41 3.85 17.77
CA PHE A 19 5.32 3.84 16.62
C PHE A 19 6.01 2.48 16.46
N TRP A 20 6.61 1.96 17.52
CA TRP A 20 7.33 0.69 17.45
C TRP A 20 6.37 -0.49 17.24
N SER A 21 5.15 -0.44 17.78
CA SER A 21 4.13 -1.44 17.46
C SER A 21 3.78 -1.47 15.98
N CYS A 22 3.60 -0.31 15.33
CA CYS A 22 3.37 -0.24 13.87
C CYS A 22 4.56 -0.81 13.08
N VAL A 23 5.78 -0.42 13.45
CA VAL A 23 7.01 -0.94 12.80
C VAL A 23 7.12 -2.46 12.95
N ILE A 24 6.92 -3.00 14.15
CA ILE A 24 7.02 -4.44 14.41
C ILE A 24 5.92 -5.18 13.67
N ALA A 25 4.67 -4.67 13.69
CA ALA A 25 3.57 -5.28 12.94
C ALA A 25 3.86 -5.34 11.44
N ASN A 26 4.39 -4.26 10.86
CA ASN A 26 4.78 -4.24 9.44
C ASN A 26 5.93 -5.18 9.13
N LEU A 27 6.96 -5.25 9.98
CA LEU A 27 8.07 -6.17 9.77
C LEU A 27 7.64 -7.64 9.89
N ILE A 28 6.77 -7.96 10.85
CA ILE A 28 6.18 -9.30 10.97
C ILE A 28 5.34 -9.60 9.72
N GLY A 29 4.46 -8.68 9.31
CA GLY A 29 3.65 -8.85 8.10
C GLY A 29 4.49 -9.02 6.83
N ALA A 30 5.57 -8.26 6.70
CA ALA A 30 6.50 -8.34 5.58
C ALA A 30 7.24 -9.69 5.55
N VAL A 31 7.83 -10.12 6.68
CA VAL A 31 8.61 -11.37 6.72
C VAL A 31 7.69 -12.59 6.66
N TRP A 32 6.66 -12.64 7.51
CA TRP A 32 5.76 -13.78 7.58
C TRP A 32 4.90 -13.90 6.32
N GLY A 33 4.36 -12.80 5.81
CA GLY A 33 3.60 -12.79 4.57
C GLY A 33 4.44 -13.25 3.39
N ALA A 34 5.66 -12.72 3.24
CA ALA A 34 6.56 -13.13 2.15
C ALA A 34 6.97 -14.60 2.27
N ALA A 35 7.31 -15.08 3.48
CA ALA A 35 7.80 -16.44 3.69
C ALA A 35 6.70 -17.50 3.61
N VAL A 36 5.53 -17.24 4.21
CA VAL A 36 4.47 -18.25 4.38
C VAL A 36 3.44 -18.19 3.26
N TRP A 37 3.00 -16.99 2.88
CA TRP A 37 1.96 -16.84 1.85
C TRP A 37 2.55 -16.88 0.44
N TYR A 38 3.64 -16.14 0.22
CA TYR A 38 4.29 -16.01 -1.10
C TYR A 38 5.50 -16.93 -1.30
N GLY A 39 5.98 -17.61 -0.25
CA GLY A 39 7.23 -18.38 -0.29
C GLY A 39 7.30 -19.41 -1.42
N PRO A 40 6.31 -20.32 -1.56
CA PRO A 40 6.29 -21.30 -2.65
C PRO A 40 6.30 -20.66 -4.03
N MET A 41 5.62 -19.52 -4.16
CA MET A 41 5.51 -18.77 -5.40
C MET A 41 6.83 -18.09 -5.78
N LEU A 42 7.48 -17.42 -4.82
CA LEU A 42 8.79 -16.81 -4.99
C LEU A 42 9.82 -17.86 -5.40
N ALA A 43 9.82 -19.03 -4.75
CA ALA A 43 10.73 -20.14 -5.07
C ALA A 43 10.52 -20.69 -6.49
N ALA A 44 9.29 -20.68 -7.00
CA ALA A 44 8.95 -21.17 -8.34
C ALA A 44 9.08 -20.09 -9.45
N SER A 45 9.39 -18.84 -9.08
CA SER A 45 9.36 -17.70 -10.01
C SER A 45 10.75 -17.19 -10.36
N PRO A 46 10.93 -16.62 -11.57
CA PRO A 46 12.19 -15.99 -11.95
C PRO A 46 12.47 -14.77 -11.05
N LEU A 47 13.75 -14.49 -10.80
CA LEU A 47 14.19 -13.44 -9.86
C LEU A 47 13.64 -12.04 -10.16
N TRP A 48 13.38 -11.71 -11.42
CA TRP A 48 12.81 -10.40 -11.76
C TRP A 48 11.37 -10.25 -11.24
N ALA A 49 10.61 -11.35 -11.12
CA ALA A 49 9.21 -11.33 -10.68
C ALA A 49 9.09 -11.11 -9.17
N TRP A 50 10.16 -11.34 -8.41
CA TRP A 50 10.21 -11.13 -6.96
C TRP A 50 9.95 -9.68 -6.55
N LEU A 51 10.08 -8.74 -7.48
CA LEU A 51 9.77 -7.34 -7.26
C LEU A 51 8.26 -7.05 -7.23
N PHE A 52 7.45 -7.92 -7.85
CA PHE A 52 6.01 -7.76 -8.02
C PHE A 52 5.21 -8.75 -7.18
N ILE A 53 5.69 -9.99 -7.05
CA ILE A 53 5.00 -11.07 -6.33
C ILE A 53 4.63 -10.74 -4.88
N PRO A 54 5.53 -10.18 -4.04
CA PRO A 54 5.23 -10.03 -2.62
C PRO A 54 4.39 -8.77 -2.39
N ASP A 55 3.17 -8.71 -2.91
CA ASP A 55 2.18 -7.63 -2.83
C ASP A 55 2.10 -6.90 -1.46
N CYS A 56 1.26 -7.40 -0.54
CA CYS A 56 1.09 -6.82 0.78
C CYS A 56 2.36 -6.90 1.67
N PRO A 57 3.25 -7.91 1.56
CA PRO A 57 4.52 -7.89 2.29
C PRO A 57 5.45 -6.75 1.87
N LEU A 58 5.53 -6.45 0.57
CA LEU A 58 6.29 -5.32 0.05
C LEU A 58 5.68 -4.02 0.52
N ALA A 59 4.35 -3.88 0.48
CA ALA A 59 3.68 -2.69 0.98
C ALA A 59 3.97 -2.43 2.47
N ALA A 60 3.92 -3.46 3.31
CA ALA A 60 4.26 -3.36 4.73
C ALA A 60 5.74 -2.99 4.93
N PHE A 61 6.66 -3.58 4.16
CA PHE A 61 8.08 -3.24 4.22
C PHE A 61 8.35 -1.78 3.81
N LEU A 62 7.75 -1.32 2.72
CA LEU A 62 7.80 0.08 2.28
C LEU A 62 7.15 1.01 3.32
N GLY A 63 6.08 0.55 3.98
CA GLY A 63 5.42 1.23 5.09
C GLY A 63 6.35 1.46 6.28
N THR A 64 7.12 0.45 6.68
CA THR A 64 8.16 0.59 7.71
C THR A 64 9.17 1.68 7.36
N ILE A 65 9.69 1.69 6.14
CA ILE A 65 10.64 2.70 5.69
C ILE A 65 9.98 4.09 5.67
N ALA A 66 8.72 4.17 5.25
CA ALA A 66 7.96 5.42 5.24
C ALA A 66 7.76 5.98 6.65
N LEU A 67 7.43 5.14 7.65
CA LEU A 67 7.31 5.55 9.05
C LEU A 67 8.60 6.19 9.58
N PHE A 68 9.75 5.57 9.33
CA PHE A 68 11.04 6.14 9.73
C PHE A 68 11.34 7.44 9.00
N GLY A 69 11.12 7.50 7.69
CA GLY A 69 11.31 8.71 6.89
C GLY A 69 10.45 9.87 7.41
N MET A 70 9.16 9.62 7.64
CA MET A 70 8.21 10.63 8.12
C MET A 70 8.51 11.07 9.57
N ARG A 71 8.89 10.13 10.45
CA ARG A 71 9.35 10.45 11.81
C ARG A 71 10.61 11.31 11.82
N ALA A 72 11.51 11.07 10.87
CA ALA A 72 12.73 11.87 10.67
C ALA A 72 12.48 13.19 9.89
N GLY A 73 11.22 13.53 9.57
CA GLY A 73 10.87 14.75 8.84
C GLY A 73 11.32 14.78 7.37
N ARG A 74 11.62 13.62 6.77
CA ARG A 74 12.02 13.51 5.36
C ARG A 74 10.84 13.77 4.43
N ARG A 75 11.13 14.28 3.23
CA ARG A 75 10.14 14.66 2.20
C ARG A 75 10.32 13.82 0.93
N TRP A 76 10.12 12.52 1.04
CA TRP A 76 10.26 11.60 -0.10
C TRP A 76 8.94 11.45 -0.87
N SER A 77 8.46 12.53 -1.48
CA SER A 77 7.11 12.61 -2.05
C SER A 77 6.75 11.48 -3.01
N PHE A 78 7.68 11.06 -3.88
CA PHE A 78 7.48 9.87 -4.72
C PHE A 78 7.31 8.59 -3.92
N PHE A 79 8.26 8.32 -3.01
CA PHE A 79 8.26 7.12 -2.18
C PHE A 79 7.00 7.04 -1.32
N TYR A 80 6.62 8.13 -0.65
CA TYR A 80 5.40 8.18 0.15
C TYR A 80 4.14 7.99 -0.69
N ALA A 81 4.11 8.51 -1.92
CA ALA A 81 2.98 8.29 -2.82
C ALA A 81 2.88 6.83 -3.25
N LEU A 82 4.01 6.21 -3.60
CA LEU A 82 4.08 4.79 -3.94
C LEU A 82 3.64 3.91 -2.77
N THR A 83 4.20 4.15 -1.57
CA THR A 83 3.86 3.39 -0.36
C THR A 83 2.40 3.57 0.04
N ALA A 84 1.88 4.80 0.03
CA ALA A 84 0.48 5.06 0.34
C ALA A 84 -0.45 4.34 -0.66
N PHE A 85 -0.13 4.39 -1.95
CA PHE A 85 -0.88 3.67 -2.98
C PHE A 85 -0.86 2.16 -2.73
N ALA A 86 0.32 1.57 -2.46
CA ALA A 86 0.46 0.14 -2.17
C ALA A 86 -0.36 -0.29 -0.95
N CYS A 87 -0.20 0.42 0.17
CA CYS A 87 -0.89 0.10 1.41
C CYS A 87 -2.42 0.18 1.27
N ILE A 88 -2.93 1.21 0.56
CA ILE A 88 -4.37 1.34 0.32
C ILE A 88 -4.87 0.26 -0.65
N HIS A 89 -4.14 0.04 -1.75
CA HIS A 89 -4.52 -0.92 -2.79
C HIS A 89 -4.61 -2.34 -2.21
N TYR A 90 -3.50 -2.85 -1.67
CA TYR A 90 -3.45 -4.20 -1.13
C TYR A 90 -4.25 -4.35 0.17
N GLY A 91 -4.39 -3.27 0.96
CA GLY A 91 -5.30 -3.24 2.10
C GLY A 91 -6.74 -3.52 1.68
N ILE A 92 -7.30 -2.74 0.75
CA ILE A 92 -8.68 -2.93 0.28
C ILE A 92 -8.83 -4.26 -0.45
N TRP A 93 -7.85 -4.64 -1.28
CA TRP A 93 -7.86 -5.90 -2.02
C TRP A 93 -8.02 -7.09 -1.07
N THR A 94 -7.22 -7.17 -0.01
CA THR A 94 -7.27 -8.28 0.94
C THR A 94 -8.54 -8.28 1.78
N LEU A 95 -9.07 -7.11 2.15
CA LEU A 95 -10.35 -7.03 2.84
C LEU A 95 -11.49 -7.58 1.97
N ALA A 96 -11.54 -7.19 0.69
CA ALA A 96 -12.55 -7.70 -0.24
C ALA A 96 -12.36 -9.19 -0.55
N PHE A 97 -11.11 -9.67 -0.65
CA PHE A 97 -10.77 -11.07 -0.83
C PHE A 97 -11.36 -11.95 0.27
N TRP A 98 -11.10 -11.62 1.55
CA TRP A 98 -11.59 -12.42 2.67
C TRP A 98 -13.09 -12.28 2.90
N LEU A 99 -13.67 -11.09 2.70
CA LEU A 99 -15.14 -10.96 2.71
C LEU A 99 -15.80 -11.82 1.64
N ARG A 100 -15.20 -11.92 0.44
CA ARG A 100 -15.71 -12.80 -0.61
C ARG A 100 -15.59 -14.27 -0.21
N GLN A 101 -14.46 -14.67 0.39
CA GLN A 101 -14.28 -16.03 0.90
C GLN A 101 -15.35 -16.38 1.95
N TRP A 102 -15.55 -15.54 2.97
CA TRP A 102 -16.49 -15.82 4.06
C TRP A 102 -17.94 -15.84 3.61
N THR A 103 -18.33 -14.93 2.72
CA THR A 103 -19.70 -14.92 2.17
C THR A 103 -20.01 -16.14 1.30
N GLY A 104 -18.99 -16.74 0.67
CA GLY A 104 -19.14 -17.98 -0.11
C GLY A 104 -19.05 -19.25 0.74
N ALA A 105 -18.07 -19.31 1.64
CA ALA A 105 -17.78 -20.49 2.47
C ALA A 105 -18.78 -20.68 3.62
N GLY A 106 -19.32 -19.59 4.17
CA GLY A 106 -20.14 -19.61 5.38
C GLY A 106 -19.36 -19.94 6.66
N VAL A 107 -18.03 -20.05 6.58
CA VAL A 107 -17.11 -20.32 7.70
C VAL A 107 -15.99 -19.29 7.67
N ILE A 108 -15.51 -18.93 8.85
CA ILE A 108 -14.41 -17.98 9.05
C ILE A 108 -13.29 -18.71 9.78
N ASP A 109 -12.14 -18.87 9.14
CA ASP A 109 -10.97 -19.46 9.80
C ASP A 109 -10.20 -18.38 10.61
N PRO A 110 -9.72 -18.68 11.83
CA PRO A 110 -9.01 -17.71 12.66
C PRO A 110 -7.78 -17.07 11.98
N PHE A 111 -7.07 -17.81 11.13
CA PHE A 111 -5.93 -17.29 10.38
C PHE A 111 -6.36 -16.23 9.36
N GLU A 112 -7.49 -16.44 8.69
CA GLU A 112 -8.07 -15.48 7.75
C GLU A 112 -8.46 -14.17 8.47
N VAL A 113 -8.95 -14.27 9.71
CA VAL A 113 -9.27 -13.08 10.54
C VAL A 113 -8.02 -12.28 10.86
N VAL A 114 -6.90 -12.95 11.19
CA VAL A 114 -5.63 -12.26 11.43
C VAL A 114 -5.17 -11.54 10.16
N LEU A 115 -5.26 -12.19 8.99
CA LEU A 115 -4.95 -11.55 7.72
C LEU A 115 -5.89 -10.37 7.45
N PHE A 116 -7.19 -10.51 7.66
CA PHE A 116 -8.16 -9.43 7.48
C PHE A 116 -7.84 -8.22 8.38
N VAL A 117 -7.68 -8.43 9.69
CA VAL A 117 -7.45 -7.35 10.67
C VAL A 117 -6.11 -6.65 10.43
N THR A 118 -5.05 -7.39 10.13
CA THR A 118 -3.74 -6.79 9.82
C THR A 118 -3.80 -5.91 8.57
N HIS A 119 -4.62 -6.26 7.58
CA HIS A 119 -4.81 -5.45 6.37
C HIS A 119 -5.71 -4.22 6.60
N ILE A 120 -6.57 -4.20 7.63
CA ILE A 120 -7.19 -2.95 8.11
C ILE A 120 -6.09 -1.99 8.59
N GLY A 121 -5.11 -2.50 9.35
CA GLY A 121 -3.95 -1.72 9.78
C GLY A 121 -3.17 -1.14 8.60
N LEU A 122 -2.85 -1.99 7.62
CA LEU A 122 -2.14 -1.59 6.39
C LEU A 122 -2.92 -0.49 5.62
N LEU A 123 -4.23 -0.67 5.45
CA LEU A 123 -5.10 0.34 4.82
C LEU A 123 -5.07 1.66 5.59
N CYS A 124 -5.21 1.60 6.92
CA CYS A 124 -5.16 2.79 7.77
C CYS A 124 -3.82 3.52 7.63
N GLU A 125 -2.69 2.82 7.63
CA GLU A 125 -1.37 3.42 7.41
C GLU A 125 -1.28 4.08 6.04
N GLY A 126 -1.76 3.43 4.98
CA GLY A 126 -1.79 4.01 3.64
C GLY A 126 -2.56 5.33 3.57
N ILE A 127 -3.72 5.40 4.25
CA ILE A 127 -4.52 6.63 4.36
C ILE A 127 -3.74 7.71 5.13
N LEU A 128 -3.07 7.35 6.23
CA LEU A 128 -2.27 8.30 7.02
C LEU A 128 -1.08 8.82 6.22
N PHE A 129 -0.37 7.96 5.48
CA PHE A 129 0.71 8.34 4.58
C PHE A 129 0.24 9.28 3.47
N ALA A 130 -0.95 9.05 2.91
CA ALA A 130 -1.56 9.91 1.91
C ALA A 130 -1.80 11.35 2.41
N THR A 131 -1.89 11.57 3.73
CA THR A 131 -1.99 12.93 4.31
C THR A 131 -0.66 13.68 4.36
N ARG A 132 0.48 12.99 4.14
CA ARG A 132 1.84 13.55 4.27
C ARG A 132 2.68 13.45 3.00
N LEU A 133 2.04 13.28 1.83
CA LEU A 133 2.75 13.13 0.55
C LEU A 133 3.65 14.33 0.17
N GLY A 134 3.30 15.53 0.61
CA GLY A 134 3.96 16.75 0.14
C GLY A 134 3.60 17.06 -1.33
N GLU A 135 4.57 17.54 -2.10
CA GLU A 135 4.38 17.89 -3.51
C GLU A 135 4.77 16.72 -4.41
N VAL A 136 3.77 16.02 -4.93
CA VAL A 136 3.99 14.93 -5.89
C VAL A 136 3.89 15.49 -7.31
N THR A 137 4.99 15.43 -8.06
CA THR A 137 5.05 15.93 -9.44
C THR A 137 4.23 15.06 -10.39
N VAL A 138 3.86 15.57 -11.57
CA VAL A 138 3.11 14.78 -12.56
C VAL A 138 3.89 13.52 -12.96
N LEU A 139 5.20 13.64 -13.18
CA LEU A 139 6.05 12.50 -13.51
C LEU A 139 6.03 11.43 -12.40
N GLN A 140 6.09 11.84 -11.13
CA GLN A 140 6.00 10.92 -9.99
C GLN A 140 4.64 10.22 -9.93
N ARG A 141 3.54 10.94 -10.18
CA ARG A 141 2.20 10.35 -10.22
C ARG A 141 2.11 9.30 -11.33
N VAL A 142 2.55 9.65 -12.54
CA VAL A 142 2.56 8.73 -13.69
C VAL A 142 3.45 7.52 -13.41
N ALA A 143 4.60 7.69 -12.75
CA ALA A 143 5.47 6.58 -12.38
C ALA A 143 4.81 5.63 -11.37
N VAL A 144 4.10 6.16 -10.35
CA VAL A 144 3.33 5.32 -9.42
C VAL A 144 2.21 4.57 -10.15
N VAL A 145 1.44 5.25 -11.02
CA VAL A 145 0.40 4.59 -11.82
C VAL A 145 0.99 3.51 -12.72
N GLY A 146 2.08 3.83 -13.42
CA GLY A 146 2.78 2.89 -14.30
C GLY A 146 3.28 1.65 -13.56
N TRP A 147 3.77 1.81 -12.31
CA TRP A 147 4.15 0.68 -11.46
C TRP A 147 2.99 -0.29 -11.22
N PHE A 148 1.81 0.21 -10.83
CA PHE A 148 0.64 -0.65 -10.55
C PHE A 148 -0.01 -1.22 -11.81
N VAL A 149 0.10 -0.54 -12.95
CA VAL A 149 -0.29 -1.11 -14.25
C VAL A 149 0.65 -2.25 -14.65
N LEU A 150 1.96 -2.09 -14.42
CA LEU A 150 2.93 -3.15 -14.66
C LEU A 150 2.70 -4.34 -13.72
N ALA A 151 2.48 -4.09 -12.42
CA ALA A 151 2.15 -5.11 -11.44
C ALA A 151 0.91 -5.91 -11.86
N PHE A 152 -0.17 -5.23 -12.28
CA PHE A 152 -1.35 -5.89 -12.83
C PHE A 152 -1.02 -6.82 -14.02
N GLY A 153 -0.16 -6.37 -14.94
CA GLY A 153 0.29 -7.19 -16.06
C GLY A 153 1.09 -8.42 -15.63
N VAL A 154 1.90 -8.30 -14.58
CA VAL A 154 2.65 -9.42 -14.00
C VAL A 154 1.72 -10.42 -13.30
N ASP A 155 0.79 -9.93 -12.48
CA ASP A 155 -0.09 -10.79 -11.69
C ASP A 155 -1.10 -11.53 -12.56
N TYR A 156 -1.82 -10.79 -13.40
CA TYR A 156 -2.98 -11.30 -14.14
C TYR A 156 -2.67 -11.61 -15.60
N GLY A 157 -1.66 -10.97 -16.19
CA GLY A 157 -1.22 -11.23 -17.56
C GLY A 157 -0.21 -12.37 -17.66
N LEU A 158 0.72 -12.47 -16.70
CA LEU A 158 1.75 -13.52 -16.64
C LEU A 158 1.44 -14.63 -15.63
N GLY A 159 0.39 -14.47 -14.82
CA GLY A 159 -0.06 -15.48 -13.87
C GLY A 159 0.70 -15.48 -12.54
N TYR A 160 1.36 -14.37 -12.19
CA TYR A 160 2.05 -14.22 -10.91
C TYR A 160 1.17 -13.65 -9.77
N HIS A 161 -0.15 -13.87 -9.82
CA HIS A 161 -1.09 -13.42 -8.79
C HIS A 161 -1.03 -14.27 -7.49
N PRO A 162 -1.49 -13.73 -6.35
CA PRO A 162 -1.56 -14.47 -5.08
C PRO A 162 -2.42 -15.76 -5.17
N PRO A 163 -2.14 -16.77 -4.31
CA PRO A 163 -2.98 -17.95 -4.18
C PRO A 163 -4.45 -17.60 -3.90
N LEU A 164 -5.37 -18.27 -4.59
CA LEU A 164 -6.81 -18.08 -4.45
C LEU A 164 -7.40 -18.98 -3.36
N ALA A 165 -8.36 -18.44 -2.60
CA ALA A 165 -9.21 -19.21 -1.70
C ALA A 165 -10.39 -19.82 -2.48
N SER A 166 -11.04 -20.83 -1.90
CA SER A 166 -12.01 -21.69 -2.62
C SER A 166 -13.22 -20.95 -3.21
N HIS A 167 -13.63 -19.82 -2.64
CA HIS A 167 -14.78 -19.03 -3.10
C HIS A 167 -14.38 -17.69 -3.73
N VAL A 168 -13.08 -17.48 -3.95
CA VAL A 168 -12.54 -16.29 -4.59
C VAL A 168 -12.09 -16.65 -6.00
N THR A 169 -12.85 -16.19 -7.00
CA THR A 169 -12.54 -16.48 -8.41
C THR A 169 -11.46 -15.55 -8.96
N PHE A 170 -10.72 -16.04 -9.96
CA PHE A 170 -9.76 -15.23 -10.70
C PHE A 170 -10.40 -13.95 -11.28
N ASP A 171 -11.56 -14.07 -11.92
CA ASP A 171 -12.26 -12.92 -12.50
C ASP A 171 -12.59 -11.86 -11.45
N PHE A 172 -12.99 -12.27 -10.24
CA PHE A 172 -13.31 -11.36 -9.16
C PHE A 172 -12.08 -10.55 -8.74
N ILE A 173 -10.95 -11.20 -8.45
CA ILE A 173 -9.74 -10.50 -8.00
C ILE A 173 -9.10 -9.67 -9.12
N MET A 174 -9.21 -10.11 -10.37
CA MET A 174 -8.73 -9.37 -11.54
C MET A 174 -9.51 -8.06 -11.69
N TRP A 175 -10.84 -8.12 -11.72
CA TRP A 175 -11.67 -6.91 -11.85
C TRP A 175 -11.61 -6.01 -10.62
N LEU A 176 -11.48 -6.59 -9.43
CA LEU A 176 -11.20 -5.84 -8.21
C LEU A 176 -9.89 -5.05 -8.35
N THR A 177 -8.84 -5.68 -8.86
CA THR A 177 -7.54 -5.01 -9.09
C THR A 177 -7.66 -3.91 -10.12
N VAL A 178 -8.36 -4.15 -11.24
CA VAL A 178 -8.63 -3.11 -12.25
C VAL A 178 -9.34 -1.91 -11.62
N ALA A 179 -10.39 -2.15 -10.82
CA ALA A 179 -11.15 -1.09 -10.15
C ALA A 179 -10.30 -0.32 -9.14
N LEU A 180 -9.50 -1.01 -8.32
CA LEU A 180 -8.62 -0.39 -7.33
C LEU A 180 -7.50 0.41 -7.99
N THR A 181 -6.80 -0.18 -8.96
CA THR A 181 -5.73 0.50 -9.71
C THR A 181 -6.29 1.71 -10.44
N GLY A 182 -7.42 1.59 -11.14
CA GLY A 182 -8.07 2.69 -11.83
C GLY A 182 -8.52 3.80 -10.88
N GLY A 183 -9.25 3.45 -9.82
CA GLY A 183 -9.76 4.40 -8.83
C GLY A 183 -8.66 5.16 -8.10
N LEU A 184 -7.62 4.46 -7.63
CA LEU A 184 -6.48 5.08 -6.95
C LEU A 184 -5.63 5.91 -7.93
N SER A 185 -5.51 5.50 -9.19
CA SER A 185 -4.83 6.30 -10.22
C SER A 185 -5.56 7.62 -10.47
N ILE A 186 -6.89 7.58 -10.61
CA ILE A 186 -7.71 8.79 -10.76
C ILE A 186 -7.56 9.68 -9.53
N ALA A 187 -7.67 9.12 -8.33
CA ALA A 187 -7.52 9.87 -7.08
C ALA A 187 -6.13 10.54 -6.98
N LEU A 188 -5.07 9.80 -7.29
CA LEU A 188 -3.70 10.32 -7.29
C LEU A 188 -3.51 11.42 -8.34
N LEU A 189 -4.06 11.27 -9.55
CA LEU A 189 -3.94 12.28 -10.60
C LEU A 189 -4.78 13.54 -10.31
N ALA A 190 -5.87 13.40 -9.58
CA ALA A 190 -6.79 14.49 -9.22
C ALA A 190 -6.30 15.35 -8.04
N LEU A 191 -5.29 14.91 -7.28
CA LEU A 191 -4.79 15.70 -6.15
C LEU A 191 -4.31 17.09 -6.61
N PRO A 192 -4.66 18.16 -5.87
CA PRO A 192 -4.29 19.53 -6.24
C PRO A 192 -2.78 19.67 -6.45
N ARG A 193 -2.40 20.33 -7.55
CA ARG A 193 -1.03 20.79 -7.74
C ARG A 193 -0.82 21.99 -6.82
N ARG A 194 0.08 21.89 -5.85
CA ARG A 194 0.56 23.09 -5.17
C ARG A 194 1.31 23.91 -6.21
N ALA A 195 0.87 25.15 -6.44
CA ALA A 195 1.60 26.08 -7.26
C ALA A 195 2.99 26.26 -6.65
N ALA A 196 4.04 26.11 -7.45
CA ALA A 196 5.37 26.52 -7.05
C ALA A 196 5.25 27.97 -6.55
N GLN A 197 5.65 28.24 -5.30
CA GLN A 197 5.69 29.63 -4.87
C GLN A 197 6.61 30.37 -5.84
N PRO A 198 6.17 31.51 -6.42
CA PRO A 198 7.07 32.30 -7.25
C PRO A 198 8.32 32.58 -6.42
N VAL A 199 9.48 32.34 -7.01
CA VAL A 199 10.77 32.68 -6.42
C VAL A 199 10.64 34.13 -5.97
N ARG A 200 10.63 34.38 -4.66
CA ARG A 200 10.79 35.74 -4.16
C ARG A 200 12.17 36.16 -4.61
N LEU A 201 12.23 36.95 -5.68
CA LEU A 201 13.43 37.71 -6.00
C LEU A 201 13.72 38.52 -4.74
N SER A 202 14.82 38.20 -4.08
CA SER A 202 15.39 39.03 -3.04
C SER A 202 15.60 40.40 -3.66
N THR A 203 14.71 41.35 -3.38
CA THR A 203 15.01 42.76 -3.56
C THR A 203 16.05 43.12 -2.51
N ALA A 204 17.31 42.87 -2.87
CA ALA A 204 18.45 43.51 -2.26
C ALA A 204 18.52 44.92 -2.84
N ALA A 205 18.08 45.90 -2.06
CA ALA A 205 18.55 47.29 -1.99
C ALA A 205 17.73 48.01 -0.91
#